data_AF-A0A316DTV6-F1
#
_entry.id   AF-A0A316DTV6-F1
#
_cell.length_a   1.000
_cell.length_b   1.000
_cell.length_c   1.000
_cell.angle_alpha   90.00
_cell.angle_beta   90.00
_cell.angle_gamma   90.00
#
_symmetry.space_group_name_H-M   'P 1'
#
loop_
_entity.id
_entity.type
_entity.pdbx_description
1 polymer ?
#
loop_
_entity_poly.entity_id
_entity_poly.type
_entity_poly.pdbx_seq_one_letter_code
_entity_poly.pdbx_strand_id
1 'polypeptide(L)'
;MQMPKEWHEAEVPEGGTLLRKETYEYQTEKGDYDIEVFENMKGEFYAIGVPRDDERLIIYGSNITTSRALALSVVLDKIERE
;
A
#
# COMPACT_ATOMS: atom_id res chain seq x y z
N MET A 1 4.69 20.18 -27.05
CA MET A 1 4.85 19.56 -25.71
C MET A 1 5.25 18.12 -25.94
N GLN A 2 6.49 17.76 -25.64
CA GLN A 2 7.00 16.41 -25.86
C GLN A 2 6.63 15.57 -24.65
N MET A 3 5.77 14.57 -24.84
CA MET A 3 5.48 13.58 -23.79
C MET A 3 6.79 12.84 -23.46
N PRO A 4 7.08 12.52 -22.19
CA PRO A 4 8.28 11.77 -21.85
C PRO A 4 8.32 10.45 -22.63
N LYS A 5 9.52 10.11 -23.09
CA LYS A 5 9.83 8.85 -23.76
C LYS A 5 9.38 7.68 -22.87
N GLU A 6 8.67 6.75 -23.52
CA GLU A 6 8.39 5.37 -23.14
C GLU A 6 8.72 4.99 -21.69
N TRP A 7 7.68 4.63 -20.92
CA TRP A 7 7.82 3.87 -19.69
C TRP A 7 8.61 2.60 -20.01
N HIS A 8 9.90 2.58 -19.70
CA HIS A 8 10.66 1.35 -19.73
C HIS A 8 10.23 0.56 -18.49
N GLU A 9 9.30 -0.37 -18.66
CA GLU A 9 9.05 -1.41 -17.66
C GLU A 9 10.39 -2.10 -17.41
N ALA A 10 10.94 -1.93 -16.20
CA ALA A 10 12.12 -2.69 -15.80
C ALA A 10 11.73 -4.17 -15.84
N GLU A 11 12.56 -5.01 -16.47
CA GLU A 11 12.34 -6.45 -16.46
C GLU A 11 12.31 -6.94 -15.01
N VAL A 12 11.19 -7.53 -14.61
CA VAL A 12 11.04 -8.14 -13.30
C VAL A 12 11.90 -9.41 -13.28
N PRO A 13 12.90 -9.54 -12.38
CA PRO A 13 13.73 -10.73 -12.31
C PRO A 13 12.92 -12.01 -12.11
N GLU A 14 13.49 -13.15 -12.47
CA GLU A 14 12.88 -14.45 -12.23
C GLU A 14 12.43 -14.60 -10.76
N GLY A 15 11.17 -14.96 -10.54
CA GLY A 15 10.55 -15.04 -9.21
C GLY A 15 9.96 -13.74 -8.67
N GLY A 16 10.17 -12.61 -9.34
CA GLY A 16 9.51 -11.35 -9.02
C GLY A 16 8.08 -11.29 -9.57
N THR A 17 7.27 -10.37 -9.04
CA THR A 17 5.92 -10.10 -9.55
C THR A 17 5.68 -8.60 -9.59
N LEU A 18 5.12 -8.12 -10.70
CA LEU A 18 4.66 -6.75 -10.81
C LEU A 18 3.37 -6.56 -9.99
N LEU A 19 3.32 -5.48 -9.22
CA LEU A 19 2.14 -5.10 -8.45
C LEU A 19 1.65 -3.73 -8.91
N ARG A 20 0.33 -3.54 -8.98
CA ARG A 20 -0.24 -2.19 -9.02
C ARG A 20 -0.27 -1.66 -7.60
N LYS A 21 0.18 -0.42 -7.39
CA LYS A 21 0.19 0.24 -6.08
C LYS A 21 -0.64 1.52 -6.09
N GLU A 22 -1.46 1.71 -5.07
CA GLU A 22 -2.10 2.97 -4.71
C GLU A 22 -1.53 3.44 -3.38
N THR A 23 -1.27 4.74 -3.24
CA THR A 23 -0.73 5.35 -2.02
C THR A 23 -1.70 6.40 -1.50
N TYR A 24 -1.93 6.40 -0.19
CA TYR A 24 -2.81 7.34 0.50
C TYR A 24 -2.10 7.91 1.72
N GLU A 25 -2.37 9.17 2.01
CA GLU A 25 -2.02 9.78 3.29
C GLU A 25 -3.27 9.72 4.18
N TYR A 26 -3.11 9.19 5.39
CA TYR A 26 -4.18 9.07 6.36
C TYR A 26 -3.82 9.83 7.64
N GLN A 27 -4.51 10.95 7.86
CA GLN A 27 -4.29 11.82 9.01
C GLN A 27 -5.32 11.50 10.10
N THR A 28 -4.83 11.32 11.32
CA THR A 28 -5.64 11.01 12.50
C THR A 28 -5.20 11.89 13.67
N GLU A 29 -5.97 11.90 14.77
CA GLU A 29 -5.55 12.56 16.01
C GLU A 29 -4.26 11.96 16.61
N LYS A 30 -3.91 10.73 16.21
CA LYS A 30 -2.73 10.00 16.69
C LYS A 30 -1.47 10.25 15.85
N GLY A 31 -1.64 10.87 14.69
CA GLY A 31 -0.57 11.14 13.74
C GLY A 31 -0.94 10.82 12.30
N ASP A 32 0.06 11.00 11.43
CA ASP A 32 -0.03 10.83 9.99
C ASP A 32 0.57 9.49 9.56
N TYR A 33 -0.15 8.81 8.68
CA TYR A 33 0.20 7.48 8.19
C TYR A 33 0.27 7.45 6.68
N ASP A 34 1.28 6.78 6.14
CA ASP A 34 1.33 6.37 4.74
C ASP A 34 0.67 5.00 4.58
N ILE A 35 -0.36 4.93 3.75
CA ILE A 35 -1.07 3.69 3.43
C ILE A 35 -0.76 3.30 2.00
N GLU A 36 -0.29 2.07 1.80
CA GLU A 36 -0.06 1.51 0.48
C GLU A 36 -1.00 0.31 0.27
N VAL A 37 -1.75 0.34 -0.84
CA VAL A 37 -2.60 -0.77 -1.27
C VAL A 37 -2.00 -1.38 -2.52
N PHE A 38 -1.77 -2.68 -2.47
CA PHE A 38 -1.18 -3.44 -3.57
C PHE A 38 -2.23 -4.35 -4.19
N GLU A 39 -2.18 -4.50 -5.51
CA GLU A 39 -2.92 -5.50 -6.28
C GLU A 39 -1.93 -6.35 -7.06
N ASN A 40 -2.05 -7.67 -6.92
CA ASN A 40 -1.25 -8.61 -7.69
C ASN A 40 -1.92 -9.00 -9.02
N MET A 41 -1.18 -9.71 -9.87
CA MET A 41 -1.67 -10.15 -11.19
C MET A 41 -2.85 -11.14 -11.14
N LYS A 42 -3.23 -11.63 -9.95
CA LYS A 42 -4.40 -12.49 -9.74
C LYS A 42 -5.65 -11.70 -9.31
N GLY A 43 -5.55 -10.37 -9.18
CA GLY A 43 -6.63 -9.52 -8.66
C GLY A 43 -6.82 -9.66 -7.15
N GLU A 44 -5.79 -10.08 -6.43
CA GLU A 44 -5.79 -10.10 -4.96
C GLU A 44 -5.12 -8.84 -4.42
N PHE A 45 -5.62 -8.39 -3.28
CA PHE A 45 -5.23 -7.14 -2.63
C PHE A 45 -4.67 -7.39 -1.25
N TYR A 46 -3.68 -6.58 -0.87
CA TYR A 46 -3.28 -6.37 0.52
C TYR A 46 -2.91 -4.91 0.72
N ALA A 47 -2.97 -4.45 1.97
CA ALA A 47 -2.60 -3.09 2.32
C ALA A 47 -1.62 -3.08 3.50
N ILE A 48 -0.78 -2.06 3.54
CA ILE A 48 0.07 -1.74 4.68
C ILE A 48 -0.11 -0.27 5.06
N GLY A 49 0.01 0.03 6.34
CA GLY A 49 0.07 1.39 6.88
C GLY A 49 1.29 1.56 7.77
N VAL A 50 2.00 2.69 7.64
CA VAL A 50 3.16 3.03 8.47
C VAL A 50 3.06 4.48 8.96
N PRO A 51 3.43 4.78 10.22
CA PRO A 51 3.47 6.16 10.69
C PRO A 51 4.62 6.91 10.02
N ARG A 52 4.41 8.20 9.69
CA ARG A 52 5.42 9.05 9.05
C ARG A 52 6.50 9.55 9.99
N ASP A 53 6.11 9.98 11.18
CA ASP A 53 6.96 10.73 12.12
C ASP A 53 7.01 10.08 13.52
N ASP A 54 7.06 8.74 13.58
CA ASP A 54 7.19 8.00 14.84
C ASP A 54 8.65 7.56 15.07
N GLU A 55 9.09 7.55 16.33
CA GLU A 55 10.39 7.01 16.74
C GLU A 55 10.49 5.49 16.50
N ARG A 56 9.35 4.81 16.35
CA ARG A 56 9.27 3.37 16.08
C ARG A 56 8.56 3.08 14.76
N LEU A 57 9.15 2.20 13.95
CA LEU A 57 8.49 1.68 12.76
C LEU A 57 7.50 0.58 13.15
N ILE A 58 6.20 0.90 13.13
CA ILE A 58 5.11 -0.06 13.27
C ILE A 58 4.46 -0.24 11.89
N ILE A 59 4.24 -1.49 11.47
CA ILE A 59 3.61 -1.80 10.18
C ILE A 59 2.24 -2.44 10.42
N TYR A 60 1.18 -1.75 10.04
CA TYR A 60 -0.18 -2.25 10.09
C TYR A 60 -0.54 -2.93 8.76
N GLY A 61 -0.55 -4.26 8.72
CA GLY A 61 -0.84 -5.02 7.49
C GLY A 61 -2.25 -5.64 7.46
N SER A 62 -2.83 -5.78 6.27
CA SER A 62 -3.98 -6.67 6.04
C SER A 62 -3.53 -8.08 5.64
N ASN A 63 -4.45 -9.06 5.73
CA ASN A 63 -4.28 -10.31 4.99
C ASN A 63 -4.52 -10.07 3.48
N ILE A 64 -4.09 -11.02 2.65
CA ILE A 64 -4.47 -11.07 1.23
C ILE A 64 -5.97 -11.32 1.13
N THR A 65 -6.65 -10.56 0.29
CA THR A 65 -8.10 -10.64 0.07
C THR A 65 -8.45 -10.32 -1.37
N THR A 66 -9.67 -10.66 -1.80
CA THR A 66 -10.18 -10.31 -3.14
C THR A 66 -10.86 -8.94 -3.20
N SER A 67 -10.89 -8.20 -2.07
CA SER A 67 -11.53 -6.89 -1.99
C SER A 67 -10.54 -5.81 -1.58
N ARG A 68 -10.30 -4.85 -2.48
CA ARG A 68 -9.50 -3.64 -2.22
C ARG A 68 -9.99 -2.88 -0.99
N ALA A 69 -11.30 -2.68 -0.88
CA ALA A 69 -11.91 -1.94 0.23
C ALA A 69 -11.70 -2.65 1.57
N LEU A 70 -11.75 -3.99 1.58
CA LEU A 70 -11.51 -4.78 2.79
C LEU A 70 -10.04 -4.74 3.21
N ALA A 71 -9.10 -4.83 2.25
CA ALA A 71 -7.67 -4.70 2.55
C ALA A 71 -7.39 -3.36 3.24
N LEU A 72 -7.91 -2.28 2.67
CA LEU A 72 -7.76 -0.92 3.23
C LEU A 72 -8.43 -0.80 4.60
N SER A 73 -9.69 -1.22 4.76
CA SER A 73 -10.42 -1.05 6.03
C SER A 73 -9.74 -1.76 7.19
N VAL A 74 -9.15 -2.95 6.95
CA VAL A 74 -8.41 -3.69 7.99
C VAL A 74 -7.20 -2.91 8.51
N VAL A 75 -6.49 -2.17 7.64
CA VAL A 75 -5.34 -1.35 8.06
C VAL A 75 -5.81 -0.14 8.86
N LEU A 76 -6.82 0.58 8.36
CA LEU A 76 -7.38 1.74 9.05
C LEU A 76 -7.92 1.36 10.43
N ASP A 77 -8.67 0.25 10.52
CA ASP A 77 -9.21 -0.25 11.79
C ASP A 77 -8.12 -0.59 12.81
N LYS A 78 -6.93 -1.02 12.36
CA LYS A 78 -5.81 -1.32 13.26
C LYS A 78 -5.16 -0.05 13.80
N ILE A 79 -4.93 0.93 12.93
CA ILE A 79 -4.40 2.25 13.31
C ILE A 79 -5.34 2.93 14.32
N GLU A 80 -6.65 2.84 14.11
CA GLU A 80 -7.63 3.45 15.01
C GLU A 80 -7.74 2.75 16.37
N ARG A 81 -7.26 1.51 16.52
CA ARG A 81 -7.34 0.76 17.79
C ARG A 81 -6.15 0.95 18.72
N GLU A 82 -4.96 1.25 18.20
CA GLU A 82 -3.73 1.44 19.00
C GLU A 82 -3.61 2.86 19.55
#